data_AF-A0A846NDS6-F1
#
_entry.id   AF-A0A846NDS6-F1
#
_cell.length_a   1.000
_cell.length_b   1.000
_cell.length_c   1.000
_cell.angle_alpha   90.00
_cell.angle_beta   90.00
_cell.angle_gamma   90.00
#
_symmetry.space_group_name_H-M   'P 1'
#
loop_
_entity.id
_entity.type
_entity.pdbx_description
1 polymer ?
#
loop_
_entity_poly.entity_id
_entity_poly.type
_entity_poly.pdbx_seq_one_letter_code
_entity_poly.pdbx_strand_id
1 'polypeptide(L)' 'MEHSFSVELTSKKYVRHISVSNESHDRVLFEGFLGELEELALVEGAVLEVKGANGVLRIDLSEDELRKMLSQTKEAK' A
#
# COMPACT_ATOMS: atom_id res chain seq x y z
N MET A 1 -5.40 -3.95 15.73
CA MET A 1 -5.85 -4.90 14.72
C MET A 1 -4.69 -5.10 13.76
N GLU A 2 -4.47 -6.30 13.24
CA GLU A 2 -3.45 -6.54 12.22
C GLU A 2 -4.07 -6.20 10.85
N HIS A 3 -3.35 -5.43 10.03
CA HIS A 3 -3.80 -5.06 8.68
C HIS A 3 -2.94 -5.82 7.69
N SER A 4 -3.56 -6.52 6.73
CA SER A 4 -2.82 -7.15 5.64
C SER A 4 -2.57 -6.14 4.52
N PHE A 5 -1.52 -6.37 3.75
CA PHE A 5 -1.29 -5.65 2.51
C PHE A 5 -0.74 -6.61 1.45
N SER A 6 -0.99 -6.26 0.20
CA SER A 6 -0.40 -6.94 -0.95
C SER A 6 -0.06 -5.95 -2.04
N VAL A 7 0.96 -6.26 -2.82
CA VAL A 7 1.31 -5.52 -4.03
C VAL A 7 1.47 -6.52 -5.17
N GLU A 8 0.74 -6.29 -6.25
CA GLU A 8 0.86 -7.05 -7.49
C GLU A 8 1.39 -6.14 -8.58
N LEU A 9 2.52 -6.51 -9.20
CA LEU A 9 3.10 -5.78 -10.31
C LEU A 9 2.96 -6.59 -11.60
N THR A 10 2.57 -5.93 -12.67
CA THR A 10 2.39 -6.53 -14.01
C THR A 10 3.69 -7.08 -14.61
N SER A 11 4.86 -6.65 -14.09
CA SER A 11 6.17 -7.13 -14.53
C SER A 11 7.25 -6.92 -13.48
N LYS A 12 8.22 -7.84 -13.42
CA LYS A 12 9.40 -7.76 -12.54
C LYS A 12 10.26 -6.51 -12.79
N LYS A 13 10.21 -5.90 -13.98
CA LYS A 13 10.96 -4.68 -14.29
C LYS A 13 10.53 -3.46 -13.45
N TYR A 14 9.35 -3.53 -12.85
CA TYR A 14 8.82 -2.48 -11.96
C TYR A 14 9.20 -2.69 -10.49
N VAL A 15 9.90 -3.78 -10.17
CA VAL A 15 10.55 -3.98 -8.88
C VAL A 15 11.86 -3.19 -8.88
N ARG A 16 12.02 -2.29 -7.92
CA ARG A 16 13.25 -1.53 -7.71
C ARG A 16 14.21 -2.29 -6.80
N HIS A 17 13.71 -2.81 -5.69
CA HIS A 17 14.54 -3.44 -4.68
C HIS A 17 13.74 -4.44 -3.84
N ILE A 18 14.35 -5.59 -3.54
CA ILE A 18 13.86 -6.55 -2.55
C ILE A 18 15.05 -6.93 -1.68
N SER A 19 14.93 -6.70 -0.37
CA SER A 19 15.92 -7.12 0.62
C SER A 19 15.20 -7.85 1.76
N VAL A 20 15.62 -9.08 2.00
CA VAL A 20 15.21 -9.90 3.15
C VAL A 20 16.49 -10.17 3.94
N SER A 21 16.70 -9.45 5.05
CA SER A 21 17.92 -9.58 5.85
C SER A 21 17.65 -10.44 7.09
N ASN A 22 18.46 -11.49 7.27
CA ASN A 22 18.48 -12.31 8.48
C ASN A 22 19.50 -11.79 9.53
N GLU A 23 20.05 -10.59 9.32
CA GLU A 23 20.96 -9.94 10.27
C GLU A 23 20.18 -9.16 11.34
N SER A 24 20.88 -8.51 12.28
CA SER A 24 20.39 -7.92 13.56
C SER A 24 19.12 -7.06 13.52
N HIS A 25 18.64 -6.68 12.34
CA HIS A 25 17.35 -6.06 12.12
C HIS A 25 16.54 -6.99 11.22
N ASP A 26 15.67 -7.79 11.84
CA ASP A 26 14.70 -8.66 11.16
C ASP A 26 13.70 -7.78 10.40
N ARG A 27 14.07 -7.40 9.18
CA ARG A 27 13.33 -6.45 8.36
C ARG A 27 13.32 -6.88 6.90
N VAL A 28 12.19 -6.61 6.26
CA VAL A 28 12.00 -6.79 4.83
C VAL A 28 11.78 -5.42 4.20
N LEU A 29 12.51 -5.13 3.12
CA LEU A 29 12.29 -3.96 2.28
C LEU A 29 11.86 -4.42 0.90
N PHE A 30 10.68 -3.97 0.46
CA PHE A 30 10.19 -4.13 -0.90
C PHE A 30 9.90 -2.74 -1.49
N GLU A 31 10.56 -2.41 -2.58
CA GLU A 31 10.36 -1.16 -3.31
C GLU A 31 10.05 -1.44 -4.78
N GLY A 32 9.08 -0.71 -5.34
CA GLY A 32 8.69 -0.81 -6.74
C GLY A 32 7.90 0.40 -7.20
N PHE A 33 7.41 0.36 -8.44
CA PHE A 33 6.68 1.45 -9.07
C PHE A 33 5.31 1.00 -9.57
N LEU A 34 4.23 1.55 -9.01
CA LEU A 34 2.86 1.35 -9.53
C LEU A 34 2.61 2.12 -10.84
N GLY A 35 3.46 3.08 -11.19
CA GLY A 35 3.25 3.97 -12.34
C GLY A 35 2.30 5.13 -12.01
N GLU A 36 1.70 5.71 -13.05
CA GLU A 36 0.64 6.72 -12.89
C GLU A 36 -0.56 6.08 -12.20
N LEU A 37 -1.16 6.80 -11.25
CA LEU A 37 -2.35 6.33 -10.54
C LEU A 37 -3.58 6.46 -11.44
N GLU A 38 -4.28 5.35 -11.63
CA GLU A 38 -5.46 5.27 -12.49
C GLU A 38 -6.75 5.29 -11.67
N GLU A 39 -6.74 4.63 -10.51
CA GLU A 39 -7.94 4.43 -9.70
C GLU A 39 -7.63 4.27 -8.21
N LEU A 40 -8.56 4.75 -7.38
CA LEU A 40 -8.60 4.55 -5.93
C LEU A 40 -9.99 4.05 -5.57
N ALA A 41 -10.08 2.90 -4.90
CA ALA A 41 -11.35 2.29 -4.54
C ALA A 41 -11.32 1.71 -3.12
N LEU A 42 -12.46 1.78 -2.42
CA LEU A 42 -12.70 1.05 -1.18
C LEU A 42 -13.58 -0.16 -1.52
N VAL A 43 -12.96 -1.34 -1.60
CA VAL A 43 -13.63 -2.60 -1.93
C VAL A 43 -14.33 -3.11 -0.69
N GLU A 44 -15.64 -3.32 -0.80
CA GLU A 44 -16.51 -3.83 0.29
C GLU A 44 -16.40 -3.03 1.60
N GLY A 45 -15.96 -1.76 1.53
CA GLY A 45 -15.77 -0.88 2.68
C GLY A 45 -14.62 -1.28 3.63
N ALA A 46 -13.81 -2.28 3.26
CA ALA A 46 -12.80 -2.88 4.14
C ALA A 46 -11.38 -2.90 3.54
N VAL A 47 -11.24 -2.80 2.22
CA VAL A 47 -9.93 -2.84 1.55
C VAL A 47 -9.74 -1.60 0.68
N LEU A 48 -8.68 -0.84 0.94
CA LEU A 48 -8.26 0.23 0.04
C LEU A 48 -7.42 -0.36 -1.09
N GLU A 49 -7.91 -0.22 -2.31
CA GLU A 49 -7.22 -0.57 -3.54
C GLU A 49 -6.68 0.69 -4.22
N VAL A 50 -5.36 0.70 -4.46
CA VAL A 50 -4.64 1.73 -5.20
C VAL A 50 -4.11 1.11 -6.48
N LYS A 51 -4.72 1.48 -7.61
CA LYS A 51 -4.35 0.97 -8.92
C LYS A 51 -3.52 2.00 -9.68
N GLY A 52 -2.36 1.56 -10.15
CA GLY A 52 -1.57 2.32 -11.12
C GLY A 52 -1.29 1.51 -12.37
N ALA A 53 -0.77 2.18 -13.40
CA ALA A 53 -0.52 1.61 -14.72
C ALA A 53 0.33 0.31 -14.73
N ASN A 54 1.11 0.06 -13.67
CA ASN A 54 2.03 -1.08 -13.57
C ASN A 54 1.66 -2.08 -12.48
N GLY A 55 0.61 -1.85 -11.70
CA GLY A 55 0.25 -2.75 -10.61
C GLY A 55 -0.84 -2.23 -9.68
N VAL A 56 -1.12 -3.01 -8.65
CA VAL A 56 -2.14 -2.71 -7.65
C VAL A 56 -1.58 -2.93 -6.25
N LEU A 57 -1.76 -1.94 -5.38
CA LEU A 57 -1.55 -2.06 -3.94
C LEU A 57 -2.91 -2.22 -3.26
N ARG A 58 -3.04 -3.24 -2.41
CA ARG A 58 -4.21 -3.45 -1.56
C ARG A 58 -3.78 -3.42 -0.11
N ILE A 59 -4.55 -2.75 0.73
CA ILE A 59 -4.37 -2.71 2.18
C ILE A 59 -5.72 -2.85 2.86
N ASP A 60 -5.79 -3.67 3.90
CA ASP A 60 -6.96 -3.72 4.78
C ASP A 60 -7.07 -2.39 5.51
N LEU A 61 -8.04 -1.59 5.11
CA LEU A 61 -8.30 -0.28 5.68
C LEU A 61 -9.78 0.02 5.49
N SER A 62 -10.51 0.07 6.61
CA SER A 62 -11.94 0.41 6.56
C SER A 62 -12.15 1.89 6.23
N GLU A 63 -13.34 2.19 5.71
CA GLU A 63 -13.72 3.56 5.40
C GLU A 63 -13.66 4.48 6.64
N ASP A 64 -14.12 3.98 7.79
CA ASP A 64 -14.11 4.72 9.05
C ASP A 64 -12.68 5.02 9.54
N GLU A 65 -11.77 4.04 9.44
CA GLU A 65 -10.36 4.23 9.78
C GLU A 65 -9.71 5.26 8.86
N LEU A 66 -9.94 5.16 7.55
CA LEU A 66 -9.43 6.11 6.57
C LEU A 66 -9.93 7.53 6.88
N ARG A 67 -11.23 7.70 7.11
CA ARG A 67 -11.83 9.01 7.45
C ARG A 67 -11.24 9.58 8.72
N LYS A 68 -11.09 8.76 9.75
CA LYS A 68 -10.48 9.15 11.03
C LYS A 68 -9.03 9.61 10.83
N MET A 69 -8.21 8.85 10.12
CA MET A 69 -6.81 9.21 9.85
C MET A 69 -6.69 10.51 9.06
N LEU A 70 -7.54 10.70 8.03
CA LEU A 70 -7.55 11.93 7.22
C LEU A 70 -7.99 13.18 8.02
N SER A 71 -8.87 13.02 9.02
CA SER A 71 -9.26 14.13 9.89
C SER A 71 -8.13 14.58 10.83
N GLN A 72 -7.35 13.64 11.37
CA GLN A 72 -6.21 13.96 12.25
C GLN A 72 -5.10 14.72 11.54
N THR A 73 -4.90 14.49 10.25
CA THR A 73 -3.89 15.21 9.46
C THR A 73 -4.25 16.70 9.24
N LYS A 74 -5.53 17.08 9.38
CA LYS A 74 -5.98 18.48 9.19
C LYS A 74 -5.80 19.36 10.43
N GLU A 75 -5.65 18.77 11.60
CA GLU A 75 -5.45 19.50 12.88
C GLU A 75 -3.97 19.72 13.21
N ALA A 76 -3.04 19.11 12.46
CA ALA A 76 -1.60 19.26 12.63
C ALA A 76 -1.00 20.45 11.84
N LYS A 77 -1.78 21.50 11.60
CA LYS A 77 -1.35 22.68 10.83
C LYS A 77 -1.49 23.98 11.61
#